data_AF-A0A9B0F1M9-F1
#
_entry.id   AF-A0A9B0F1M9-F1
#
_cell.length_a   1.000
_cell.length_b   1.000
_cell.length_c   1.000
_cell.angle_alpha   90.00
_cell.angle_beta   90.00
_cell.angle_gamma   90.00
#
_symmetry.space_group_name_H-M   'P 1'
#
loop_
_entity.id
_entity.type
_entity.pdbx_description
1 polymer ?
#
loop_
_entity_poly.entity_id
_entity_poly.type
_entity_poly.pdbx_seq_one_letter_code
_entity_poly.pdbx_strand_id
1 'polypeptide(L)'
;MVYFRRFIFLMRSENLLCTRNCLLNLYQNSSRSALRQLKDTVLPPKPKRPEGPFFLYVKHIKLKFLEETPDISQVQLLKRASRQWAELDLAEKEYFMNQYHKNREIYMNELKEYNNSITNEQRELWEKKKKEYLQNNSSLSNKRKYEMLGRPKKSLNPFLCYVTSKKNDKNPNTSFKEWVKLLSTSWKELSGAEKESYINKATQLSIQYQKDLEKWEVEMIHSGHPDVVRPKILRKYKNIEDKNEK
;
A
#
# COMPACT_ATOMS: atom_id res chain seq x y z
N MET A 1 29.25 13.55 -4.98
CA MET A 1 28.57 12.90 -3.84
C MET A 1 27.27 13.65 -3.57
N VAL A 2 26.12 13.10 -3.94
CA VAL A 2 24.82 13.78 -3.83
C VAL A 2 24.07 13.23 -2.61
N TYR A 3 23.97 14.06 -1.58
CA TYR A 3 23.19 13.80 -0.38
C TYR A 3 21.68 13.84 -0.70
N PHE A 4 21.01 12.70 -0.66
CA PHE A 4 19.54 12.67 -0.62
C PHE A 4 19.06 13.09 0.78
N ARG A 5 18.64 14.36 0.92
CA ARG A 5 17.89 14.82 2.10
C ARG A 5 16.54 14.09 2.14
N ARG A 6 16.35 13.25 3.17
CA ARG A 6 15.04 12.74 3.56
C ARG A 6 14.16 13.94 3.96
N PHE A 7 13.12 14.21 3.17
CA PHE A 7 12.04 15.11 3.58
C PHE A 7 11.32 14.50 4.79
N ILE A 8 11.53 15.08 5.97
CA ILE A 8 10.73 14.80 7.16
C ILE A 8 9.52 15.73 7.11
N PHE A 9 8.35 15.18 6.79
CA PHE A 9 7.08 15.89 6.90
C PHE A 9 6.67 15.94 8.38
N LEU A 10 6.89 17.08 9.03
CA LEU A 10 6.29 17.42 10.32
C LEU A 10 4.84 17.86 10.07
N MET A 11 3.88 16.95 10.30
CA MET A 11 2.45 17.27 10.19
C MET A 11 1.93 17.83 11.52
N ARG A 12 1.46 19.09 11.49
CA ARG A 12 0.68 19.74 12.58
C ARG A 12 -0.69 19.07 12.70
N SER A 13 -1.16 18.91 13.93
CA SER A 13 -2.22 18.01 14.39
C SER A 13 -3.66 18.50 14.24
N GLU A 14 -3.95 19.60 13.52
CA GLU A 14 -5.25 20.29 13.70
C GLU A 14 -6.25 20.19 12.54
N ASN A 15 -6.03 19.37 11.50
CA ASN A 15 -7.02 19.17 10.44
C ASN A 15 -7.23 17.67 10.13
N LEU A 16 -7.95 16.97 11.02
CA LEU A 16 -8.06 15.50 11.02
C LEU A 16 -9.26 14.91 10.27
N LEU A 17 -9.99 15.66 9.43
CA LEU A 17 -11.17 15.10 8.75
C LEU A 17 -11.17 15.13 7.21
N CYS A 18 -10.14 15.67 6.54
CA CYS A 18 -10.02 15.56 5.07
C CYS A 18 -8.80 14.73 4.59
N THR A 19 -7.99 14.21 5.52
CA THR A 19 -6.75 13.47 5.21
C THR A 19 -6.96 11.98 4.94
N ARG A 20 -8.17 11.45 5.17
CA ARG A 20 -8.46 10.01 5.04
C ARG A 20 -8.44 9.48 3.60
N ASN A 21 -8.91 10.27 2.61
CA ASN A 21 -8.86 9.86 1.20
C ASN A 21 -7.47 10.06 0.55
N CYS A 22 -6.69 11.03 1.05
CA CYS A 22 -5.35 11.31 0.52
C CYS A 22 -4.39 10.15 0.83
N LEU A 23 -4.45 9.55 2.02
CA LEU A 23 -3.59 8.44 2.40
C LEU A 23 -3.89 7.16 1.60
N LEU A 24 -5.16 6.89 1.29
CA LEU A 24 -5.55 5.76 0.44
C LEU A 24 -5.05 5.95 -0.99
N ASN A 25 -5.19 7.14 -1.58
CA ASN A 25 -4.69 7.44 -2.92
C ASN A 25 -3.16 7.40 -3.00
N LEU A 26 -2.46 7.99 -2.02
CA LEU A 26 -0.99 7.91 -1.92
C LEU A 26 -0.52 6.45 -1.80
N TYR A 27 -1.26 5.63 -1.03
CA TYR A 27 -0.94 4.21 -0.89
C TYR A 27 -1.19 3.40 -2.17
N GLN A 28 -2.35 3.59 -2.82
CA GLN A 28 -2.66 2.95 -4.10
C GLN A 28 -1.62 3.30 -5.17
N ASN A 29 -1.12 4.53 -5.17
CA ASN A 29 -0.03 4.94 -6.06
C ASN A 29 1.31 4.29 -5.69
N SER A 30 1.63 4.19 -4.39
CA SER A 30 2.84 3.49 -3.91
C SER A 30 2.82 1.99 -4.24
N SER A 31 1.66 1.33 -4.16
CA SER A 31 1.53 -0.09 -4.47
C SER A 31 1.63 -0.37 -5.96
N ARG A 32 1.08 0.54 -6.79
CA ARG A 32 1.23 0.47 -8.25
C ARG A 32 2.69 0.65 -8.67
N SER A 33 3.42 1.54 -8.01
CA SER A 33 4.86 1.72 -8.21
C SER A 33 5.65 0.46 -7.86
N ALA A 34 5.42 -0.12 -6.67
CA ALA A 34 6.12 -1.31 -6.22
C ALA A 34 5.88 -2.53 -7.13
N LEU A 35 4.65 -2.72 -7.62
CA LEU A 35 4.35 -3.78 -8.59
C LEU A 35 5.05 -3.58 -9.94
N ARG A 36 5.21 -2.33 -10.40
CA ARG A 36 6.00 -2.04 -11.62
C ARG A 36 7.46 -2.38 -11.40
N GLN A 37 8.05 -1.93 -10.30
CA GLN A 37 9.44 -2.26 -9.95
C GLN A 37 9.65 -3.77 -9.87
N LEU A 38 8.74 -4.49 -9.20
CA LEU A 38 8.80 -5.95 -9.11
C LEU A 38 8.74 -6.61 -10.50
N LYS A 39 7.90 -6.08 -11.39
CA LYS A 39 7.79 -6.56 -12.77
C LYS A 39 9.09 -6.37 -13.54
N ASP A 40 9.71 -5.20 -13.40
CA ASP A 40 10.96 -4.83 -14.07
C ASP A 40 12.16 -5.67 -13.56
N THR A 41 12.08 -6.24 -12.35
CA THR A 41 13.11 -7.21 -11.87
C THR A 41 12.99 -8.62 -12.46
N VAL A 42 11.84 -8.96 -13.05
CA VAL A 42 11.53 -10.34 -13.49
C VAL A 42 11.47 -10.44 -15.01
N LEU A 43 10.88 -9.44 -15.64
CA LEU A 43 10.68 -9.40 -17.07
C LEU A 43 11.65 -8.40 -17.70
N PRO A 44 12.08 -8.63 -18.95
CA PRO A 44 12.84 -7.64 -19.68
C PRO A 44 12.06 -6.30 -19.75
N PRO A 45 12.77 -5.17 -19.95
CA PRO A 45 12.14 -3.86 -20.02
C PRO A 45 11.17 -3.82 -21.20
N LYS A 46 9.89 -3.53 -20.92
CA LYS A 46 8.88 -3.41 -21.97
C LYS A 46 9.17 -2.17 -22.83
N PRO A 47 9.08 -2.26 -24.17
CA PRO A 47 9.24 -1.09 -25.03
C PRO A 47 8.24 0.00 -24.65
N LYS A 48 8.68 1.26 -24.71
CA LYS A 48 7.86 2.43 -24.35
C LYS A 48 6.96 2.80 -25.52
N ARG A 49 5.74 3.25 -25.21
CA ARG A 49 4.82 3.75 -26.24
C ARG A 49 5.44 4.97 -26.93
N PRO A 50 5.28 5.11 -28.26
CA PRO A 50 5.76 6.27 -28.98
C PRO A 50 5.07 7.55 -28.47
N GLU A 51 5.82 8.64 -28.46
CA GLU A 51 5.30 9.97 -28.12
C GLU A 51 4.27 10.40 -29.18
N GLY A 52 3.15 10.99 -28.74
CA GLY A 52 2.13 11.47 -29.66
C GLY A 52 2.62 12.65 -30.53
N PRO A 53 1.94 12.97 -31.64
CA PRO A 53 2.35 14.01 -32.60
C PRO A 53 2.65 15.36 -31.95
N PHE A 54 1.78 15.80 -31.03
CA PHE A 54 1.99 17.03 -30.26
C PHE A 54 3.26 16.98 -29.41
N PHE A 55 3.55 15.86 -28.75
CA PHE A 55 4.76 15.74 -27.92
C PHE A 55 6.04 15.70 -28.76
N LEU A 56 5.98 15.12 -29.96
CA LEU A 56 7.08 15.20 -30.94
C LEU A 56 7.34 16.66 -31.34
N TYR A 57 6.29 17.44 -31.58
CA TYR A 57 6.38 18.88 -31.82
C TYR A 57 6.96 19.64 -30.61
N VAL A 58 6.46 19.38 -29.40
CA VAL A 58 6.99 19.97 -28.16
C VAL A 58 8.48 19.69 -28.02
N LYS A 59 8.96 18.50 -28.38
CA LYS A 59 10.38 18.14 -28.34
C LYS A 59 11.20 18.91 -29.37
N HIS A 60 10.65 19.12 -30.57
CA HIS A 60 11.28 19.91 -31.63
C HIS A 60 11.45 21.39 -31.23
N ILE A 61 10.41 22.01 -30.67
CA ILE A 61 10.45 23.42 -30.26
C ILE A 61 11.15 23.65 -28.92
N LYS A 62 11.23 22.63 -28.05
CA LYS A 62 11.87 22.73 -26.73
C LYS A 62 13.31 23.25 -26.84
N LEU A 63 14.06 22.83 -27.85
CA LEU A 63 15.43 23.28 -28.08
C LEU A 63 15.48 24.79 -28.37
N LYS A 64 14.62 25.27 -29.29
CA LYS A 64 14.49 26.70 -29.62
C LYS A 64 14.13 27.53 -28.38
N PHE A 65 13.24 27.01 -27.53
CA PHE A 65 12.82 27.72 -26.32
C PHE A 65 13.86 27.76 -25.22
N LEU A 66 14.69 26.72 -25.09
CA LEU A 66 15.81 26.71 -24.16
C LEU A 66 16.89 27.73 -24.55
N GLU A 67 17.06 27.99 -25.84
CA GLU A 67 17.97 29.03 -26.35
C GLU A 67 17.44 30.44 -26.06
N GLU A 68 16.14 30.69 -26.27
CA GLU A 68 15.51 31.98 -25.98
C GLU A 68 15.48 32.30 -24.47
N THR A 69 15.20 31.28 -23.65
CA THR A 69 15.02 31.45 -22.21
C THR A 69 15.48 30.19 -21.47
N PRO A 70 16.67 30.21 -20.85
CA PRO A 70 17.28 29.01 -20.27
C PRO A 70 16.59 28.49 -19.00
N ASP A 71 15.69 29.26 -18.37
CA ASP A 71 14.99 28.91 -17.11
C ASP A 71 13.46 28.78 -17.26
N ILE A 72 12.95 28.39 -18.45
CA ILE A 72 11.50 28.21 -18.63
C ILE A 72 10.99 27.02 -17.80
N SER A 73 9.92 27.26 -17.04
CA SER A 73 9.14 26.19 -16.40
C SER A 73 8.45 25.30 -17.44
N GLN A 74 8.53 23.97 -17.27
CA GLN A 74 7.92 22.99 -18.17
C GLN A 74 6.42 23.24 -18.42
N VAL A 75 5.70 23.76 -17.42
CA VAL A 75 4.27 24.10 -17.55
C VAL A 75 4.06 25.26 -18.53
N GLN A 76 4.92 26.29 -18.48
CA GLN A 76 4.85 27.44 -19.38
C GLN A 76 5.22 27.03 -20.82
N LEU A 77 6.25 26.19 -20.98
CA LEU A 77 6.62 25.62 -22.27
C LEU A 77 5.45 24.89 -22.92
N LEU A 78 4.79 23.98 -22.18
CA LEU A 78 3.64 23.22 -22.72
C LEU A 78 2.48 24.14 -23.11
N LYS A 79 2.22 25.20 -22.33
CA LYS A 79 1.15 26.16 -22.60
C LYS A 79 1.42 27.00 -23.85
N ARG A 80 2.69 27.36 -24.12
CA ARG A 80 3.08 28.06 -25.34
C ARG A 80 3.03 27.12 -26.55
N ALA A 81 3.55 25.91 -26.38
CA ALA A 81 3.53 24.86 -27.39
C ALA A 81 2.11 24.51 -27.84
N SER A 82 1.14 24.44 -26.93
CA SER A 82 -0.24 24.10 -27.27
C SER A 82 -0.92 25.19 -28.12
N ARG A 83 -0.62 26.46 -27.86
CA ARG A 83 -1.11 27.59 -28.68
C ARG A 83 -0.53 27.53 -30.08
N GLN A 84 0.79 27.38 -30.18
CA GLN A 84 1.46 27.26 -31.48
C GLN A 84 1.01 26.03 -32.26
N TRP A 85 0.77 24.91 -31.58
CA TRP A 85 0.23 23.71 -32.22
C TRP A 85 -1.18 23.92 -32.78
N ALA A 86 -2.02 24.72 -32.12
CA ALA A 86 -3.35 25.04 -32.64
C ALA A 86 -3.26 25.86 -33.94
N GLU A 87 -2.37 26.85 -33.96
CA GLU A 87 -2.13 27.78 -35.07
C GLU A 87 -1.28 27.18 -36.22
N LEU A 88 -0.60 26.05 -35.97
CA LEU A 88 0.29 25.39 -36.93
C LEU A 88 -0.44 25.02 -38.25
N ASP A 89 0.27 25.09 -39.37
CA ASP A 89 -0.25 24.68 -40.67
C ASP A 89 -0.54 23.16 -40.72
N LEU A 90 -1.47 22.78 -41.59
CA LEU A 90 -1.87 21.38 -41.78
C LEU A 90 -0.70 20.53 -42.27
N ALA A 91 0.15 21.05 -43.16
CA ALA A 91 1.29 20.30 -43.70
C ALA A 91 2.33 19.95 -42.61
N GLU A 92 2.60 20.89 -41.69
CA GLU A 92 3.51 20.65 -40.57
C GLU A 92 2.90 19.68 -39.55
N LYS A 93 1.59 19.78 -39.29
CA LYS A 93 0.87 18.81 -38.45
C LYS A 93 0.95 17.40 -39.04
N GLU A 94 0.73 17.26 -40.35
CA GLU A 94 0.84 16.00 -41.07
C GLU A 94 2.25 15.40 -41.00
N TYR A 95 3.30 16.23 -41.07
CA TYR A 95 4.67 15.77 -40.86
C TYR A 95 4.84 15.05 -39.50
N PHE A 96 4.37 15.65 -38.41
CA PHE A 96 4.45 15.02 -37.07
C PHE A 96 3.54 13.81 -36.92
N MET A 97 2.37 13.81 -37.58
CA MET A 97 1.49 12.64 -37.65
C MET A 97 2.19 11.46 -38.35
N ASN A 98 2.83 11.71 -39.49
CA ASN A 98 3.56 10.70 -40.24
C ASN A 98 4.74 10.14 -39.43
N GLN A 99 5.48 10.99 -38.72
CA GLN A 99 6.53 10.56 -37.79
C GLN A 99 5.97 9.68 -36.65
N TYR A 100 4.82 10.06 -36.08
CA TYR A 100 4.13 9.24 -35.09
C TYR A 100 3.74 7.87 -35.65
N HIS A 101 3.18 7.81 -36.86
CA HIS A 101 2.81 6.55 -37.51
C HIS A 101 4.02 5.62 -37.70
N LYS A 102 5.14 6.15 -38.22
CA LYS A 102 6.40 5.39 -38.36
C LYS A 102 6.90 4.86 -37.02
N ASN A 103 6.97 5.73 -36.00
CA ASN A 103 7.41 5.32 -34.66
C ASN A 103 6.47 4.29 -34.02
N ARG A 104 5.17 4.35 -34.34
CA ARG A 104 4.19 3.37 -33.90
C ARG A 104 4.40 2.02 -34.57
N GLU A 105 4.74 1.97 -35.85
CA GLU A 105 5.06 0.72 -36.54
C GLU A 105 6.31 0.05 -35.94
N ILE A 106 7.37 0.83 -35.72
CA ILE A 106 8.59 0.36 -35.02
C ILE A 106 8.23 -0.21 -33.65
N TYR A 107 7.47 0.54 -32.85
CA TYR A 107 7.01 0.10 -31.53
C TYR A 107 6.21 -1.21 -31.58
N MET A 108 5.36 -1.40 -32.60
CA MET A 108 4.59 -2.64 -32.74
C MET A 108 5.50 -3.83 -33.06
N ASN A 109 6.56 -3.64 -33.83
CA ASN A 109 7.54 -4.69 -34.11
C ASN A 109 8.36 -5.02 -32.85
N GLU A 110 8.89 -4.00 -32.15
CA GLU A 110 9.57 -4.19 -30.86
C GLU A 110 8.68 -4.89 -29.84
N LEU A 111 7.38 -4.59 -29.82
CA LEU A 111 6.43 -5.22 -28.91
C LEU A 111 6.21 -6.71 -29.26
N LYS A 112 6.22 -7.08 -30.54
CA LYS A 112 6.17 -8.48 -30.97
C LYS A 112 7.42 -9.23 -30.53
N GLU A 113 8.60 -8.66 -30.78
CA GLU A 113 9.88 -9.23 -30.33
C GLU A 113 9.93 -9.36 -28.80
N TYR A 114 9.45 -8.36 -28.09
CA TYR A 114 9.33 -8.39 -26.63
C TYR A 114 8.43 -9.55 -26.16
N ASN A 115 7.24 -9.70 -26.75
CA ASN A 115 6.34 -10.79 -26.35
C ASN A 115 6.93 -12.17 -26.67
N ASN A 116 7.70 -12.29 -27.74
CA ASN A 116 8.37 -13.54 -28.13
C ASN A 116 9.59 -13.86 -27.24
N SER A 117 10.30 -12.85 -26.74
CA SER A 117 11.44 -13.04 -25.84
C SER A 117 11.06 -13.40 -24.40
N ILE A 118 9.80 -13.23 -24.00
CA ILE A 118 9.32 -13.65 -22.69
C ILE A 118 9.16 -15.17 -22.63
N THR A 119 10.04 -15.82 -21.89
CA THR A 119 9.95 -17.25 -21.58
C THR A 119 8.75 -17.54 -20.68
N ASN A 120 8.14 -18.72 -20.84
CA ASN A 120 7.05 -19.19 -19.96
C ASN A 120 7.45 -19.18 -18.48
N GLU A 121 8.69 -19.58 -18.16
CA GLU A 121 9.24 -19.54 -16.79
C GLU A 121 9.23 -18.13 -16.18
N GLN A 122 9.62 -17.11 -16.96
CA GLN A 122 9.60 -15.72 -16.52
C GLN A 122 8.18 -15.22 -16.28
N ARG A 123 7.23 -15.65 -17.12
CA ARG A 123 5.80 -15.33 -16.98
C ARG A 123 5.23 -15.94 -15.70
N GLU A 124 5.54 -17.20 -15.42
CA GLU A 124 5.13 -17.90 -14.20
C GLU A 124 5.75 -17.27 -12.95
N LEU A 125 7.05 -16.95 -13.00
CA LEU A 125 7.75 -16.26 -11.91
C LEU A 125 7.11 -14.90 -11.61
N TRP A 126 6.73 -14.15 -12.64
CA TRP A 126 6.02 -12.87 -12.48
C TRP A 126 4.65 -13.07 -11.83
N GLU A 127 3.82 -14.00 -12.32
CA GLU A 127 2.50 -14.23 -11.74
C GLU A 127 2.58 -14.72 -10.28
N LYS A 128 3.57 -15.56 -9.94
CA LYS A 128 3.84 -15.97 -8.56
C LYS A 128 4.20 -14.78 -7.67
N LYS A 129 5.20 -13.98 -8.06
CA LYS A 129 5.64 -12.79 -7.30
C LYS A 129 4.51 -11.76 -7.15
N LYS A 130 3.71 -11.56 -8.19
CA LYS A 130 2.53 -10.67 -8.17
C LYS A 130 1.48 -11.17 -7.20
N LYS A 131 1.18 -12.48 -7.19
CA LYS A 131 0.22 -13.08 -6.25
C LYS A 131 0.69 -12.96 -4.80
N GLU A 132 1.97 -13.24 -4.54
CA GLU A 132 2.60 -13.07 -3.22
C GLU A 132 2.52 -11.61 -2.75
N TYR A 133 2.83 -10.65 -3.63
CA TYR A 133 2.71 -9.23 -3.32
C TYR A 133 1.27 -8.84 -2.97
N LEU A 134 0.29 -9.26 -3.77
CA LEU A 134 -1.13 -8.96 -3.53
C LEU A 134 -1.64 -9.60 -2.24
N GLN A 135 -1.20 -10.80 -1.90
CA GLN A 135 -1.55 -11.47 -0.65
C GLN A 135 -0.94 -10.78 0.58
N ASN A 136 0.32 -10.35 0.49
CA ASN A 136 0.96 -9.59 1.55
C ASN A 136 0.30 -8.21 1.72
N ASN A 137 -0.02 -7.55 0.61
CA ASN A 137 -0.67 -6.26 0.62
C ASN A 137 -2.14 -6.35 1.13
N SER A 138 -2.87 -7.42 0.82
CA SER A 138 -4.22 -7.63 1.33
C SER A 138 -4.24 -7.86 2.83
N SER A 139 -3.28 -8.62 3.37
CA SER A 139 -3.11 -8.79 4.83
C SER A 139 -2.84 -7.46 5.53
N LEU A 140 -1.93 -6.64 4.97
CA LEU A 140 -1.65 -5.29 5.49
C LEU A 140 -2.86 -4.37 5.38
N SER A 141 -3.58 -4.41 4.26
CA SER A 141 -4.80 -3.63 4.03
C SER A 141 -5.89 -4.01 5.04
N ASN A 142 -6.12 -5.31 5.25
CA ASN A 142 -7.09 -5.81 6.21
C ASN A 142 -6.72 -5.43 7.65
N LYS A 143 -5.44 -5.54 8.03
CA LYS A 143 -4.95 -5.09 9.34
C LYS A 143 -5.26 -3.61 9.55
N ARG A 144 -4.95 -2.77 8.55
CA ARG A 144 -5.22 -1.32 8.60
C ARG A 144 -6.71 -1.02 8.60
N LYS A 145 -7.52 -1.77 7.85
CA LYS A 145 -8.98 -1.66 7.86
C LYS A 145 -9.53 -1.95 9.26
N TYR A 146 -9.06 -3.01 9.91
CA TYR A 146 -9.43 -3.32 11.29
C TYR A 146 -8.98 -2.22 12.27
N GLU A 147 -7.77 -1.67 12.11
CA GLU A 147 -7.28 -0.55 12.94
C GLU A 147 -8.13 0.72 12.73
N MET A 148 -8.47 1.05 11.49
CA MET A 148 -9.31 2.21 11.15
C MET A 148 -10.72 2.09 11.70
N LEU A 149 -11.28 0.87 11.69
CA LEU A 149 -12.60 0.56 12.25
C LEU A 149 -12.57 0.35 13.78
N GLY A 150 -11.42 0.49 14.43
CA GLY A 150 -11.31 0.38 15.88
C GLY A 150 -11.53 -1.03 16.42
N ARG A 151 -11.22 -2.08 15.63
CA ARG A 151 -11.38 -3.47 16.07
C ARG A 151 -10.62 -3.71 17.39
N PRO A 152 -11.28 -4.27 18.42
CA PRO A 152 -10.63 -4.60 19.69
C PRO A 152 -9.36 -5.44 19.48
N LYS A 153 -8.30 -5.10 20.21
CA LYS A 153 -7.03 -5.85 20.17
C LYS A 153 -7.17 -7.13 21.00
N LYS A 154 -6.57 -8.22 20.52
CA LYS A 154 -6.54 -9.50 21.23
C LYS A 154 -6.01 -9.34 22.66
N SER A 155 -6.62 -10.04 23.60
CA SER A 155 -6.19 -10.10 25.00
C SER A 155 -4.78 -10.69 25.16
N LEU A 156 -4.11 -10.32 26.24
CA LEU A 156 -2.76 -10.80 26.57
C LEU A 156 -2.83 -12.23 27.13
N ASN A 157 -1.96 -13.11 26.65
CA ASN A 157 -1.73 -14.45 27.21
C ASN A 157 -1.12 -14.34 28.64
N PRO A 158 -1.29 -15.33 29.54
CA PRO A 158 -0.63 -15.35 30.85
C PRO A 158 0.85 -14.96 30.84
N PHE A 159 1.65 -15.50 29.91
CA PHE A 159 3.07 -15.15 29.79
C PHE A 159 3.28 -13.67 29.44
N LEU A 160 2.44 -13.12 28.54
CA LEU A 160 2.53 -11.70 28.17
C LEU A 160 2.07 -10.78 29.31
N CYS A 161 1.15 -11.22 30.16
CA CYS A 161 0.80 -10.51 31.39
C CYS A 161 2.00 -10.40 32.34
N TYR A 162 2.79 -11.48 32.45
CA TYR A 162 4.04 -11.49 33.21
C TYR A 162 5.13 -10.61 32.57
N VAL A 163 5.32 -10.67 31.26
CA VAL A 163 6.26 -9.78 30.55
C VAL A 163 5.87 -8.31 30.74
N THR A 164 4.57 -8.01 30.76
CA THR A 164 4.05 -6.65 30.97
C THR A 164 4.31 -6.15 32.39
N SER A 165 4.21 -7.00 33.41
CA SER A 165 4.54 -6.60 34.79
C SER A 165 6.03 -6.33 34.98
N LYS A 166 6.88 -7.06 34.25
CA LYS A 166 8.35 -6.92 34.31
C LYS A 166 8.94 -5.87 33.38
N LYS A 167 8.14 -5.22 32.53
CA LYS A 167 8.58 -4.20 31.56
C LYS A 167 9.43 -3.09 32.19
N ASN A 168 9.10 -2.68 33.40
CA ASN A 168 9.78 -1.58 34.09
C ASN A 168 11.17 -2.01 34.64
N ASP A 169 11.38 -3.31 34.83
CA ASP A 169 12.63 -3.89 35.33
C ASP A 169 13.66 -4.09 34.20
N LYS A 170 13.36 -3.63 32.98
CA LYS A 170 14.21 -3.84 31.82
C LYS A 170 15.43 -2.90 31.87
N ASN A 171 16.62 -3.49 31.86
CA ASN A 171 17.87 -2.77 31.66
C ASN A 171 17.88 -2.07 30.28
N PRO A 172 18.20 -0.75 30.20
CA PRO A 172 18.25 -0.03 28.93
C PRO A 172 19.26 -0.59 27.92
N ASN A 173 20.35 -1.18 28.44
CA ASN A 173 21.45 -1.69 27.63
C ASN A 173 21.21 -3.10 27.06
N THR A 174 20.17 -3.82 27.51
CA THR A 174 19.90 -5.17 27.02
C THR A 174 18.94 -5.16 25.82
N SER A 175 19.24 -6.02 24.84
CA SER A 175 18.38 -6.22 23.69
C SER A 175 17.02 -6.77 24.13
N PHE A 176 15.92 -6.26 23.56
CA PHE A 176 14.57 -6.74 23.88
C PHE A 176 14.44 -8.25 23.63
N LYS A 177 15.09 -8.78 22.59
CA LYS A 177 15.06 -10.20 22.24
C LYS A 177 15.74 -11.06 23.31
N GLU A 178 16.84 -10.58 23.88
CA GLU A 178 17.57 -11.29 24.94
C GLU A 178 16.82 -11.20 26.27
N TRP A 179 16.27 -10.02 26.58
CA TRP A 179 15.44 -9.81 27.75
C TRP A 179 14.21 -10.73 27.77
N VAL A 180 13.50 -10.88 26.65
CA VAL A 180 12.36 -11.81 26.56
C VAL A 180 12.80 -13.27 26.70
N LYS A 181 13.99 -13.64 26.21
CA LYS A 181 14.54 -14.99 26.44
C LYS A 181 14.77 -15.27 27.92
N LEU A 182 15.36 -14.32 28.66
CA LEU A 182 15.56 -14.42 30.11
C LEU A 182 14.22 -14.53 30.85
N LEU A 183 13.23 -13.71 30.49
CA LEU A 183 11.89 -13.83 31.08
C LEU A 183 11.23 -15.17 30.76
N SER A 184 11.51 -15.76 29.59
CA SER A 184 11.01 -17.08 29.25
C SER A 184 11.63 -18.20 30.09
N THR A 185 12.88 -18.08 30.53
CA THR A 185 13.49 -19.05 31.44
C THR A 185 12.94 -18.87 32.85
N SER A 186 12.90 -17.63 33.36
CA SER A 186 12.30 -17.32 34.66
C SER A 186 10.83 -17.73 34.73
N TRP A 187 10.06 -17.56 33.64
CA TRP A 187 8.67 -18.02 33.59
C TRP A 187 8.53 -19.54 33.73
N LYS A 188 9.47 -20.33 33.23
CA LYS A 188 9.44 -21.78 33.39
C LYS A 188 9.70 -22.16 34.86
N GLU A 189 10.65 -21.49 35.48
CA GLU A 189 11.09 -21.70 36.87
C GLU A 189 10.08 -21.20 37.92
N LEU A 190 9.21 -20.23 37.57
CA LEU A 190 8.17 -19.72 38.48
C LEU A 190 7.25 -20.82 39.03
N SER A 191 6.86 -20.66 40.29
CA SER A 191 5.95 -21.58 40.98
C SER A 191 4.54 -21.55 40.37
N GLY A 192 3.77 -22.63 40.59
CA GLY A 192 2.39 -22.71 40.11
C GLY A 192 1.49 -21.60 40.68
N ALA A 193 1.68 -21.26 41.96
CA ALA A 193 0.91 -20.22 42.65
C ALA A 193 1.13 -18.82 42.06
N GLU A 194 2.38 -18.46 41.74
CA GLU A 194 2.68 -17.17 41.11
C GLU A 194 2.15 -17.11 39.67
N LYS A 195 2.23 -18.22 38.92
CA LYS A 195 1.65 -18.35 37.58
C LYS A 195 0.13 -18.18 37.61
N GLU A 196 -0.53 -18.69 38.63
CA GLU A 196 -2.00 -18.66 38.76
C GLU A 196 -2.56 -17.23 38.79
N SER A 197 -1.88 -16.30 39.46
CA SER A 197 -2.25 -14.87 39.44
C SER A 197 -2.27 -14.30 38.01
N TYR A 198 -1.25 -14.62 37.21
CA TYR A 198 -1.18 -14.16 35.81
C TYR A 198 -2.18 -14.89 34.91
N ILE A 199 -2.46 -16.15 35.18
CA ILE A 199 -3.50 -16.91 34.47
C ILE A 199 -4.86 -16.27 34.71
N ASN A 200 -5.21 -15.99 35.96
CA ASN A 200 -6.46 -15.33 36.33
C ASN A 200 -6.61 -13.93 35.70
N LYS A 201 -5.52 -13.15 35.66
CA LYS A 201 -5.51 -11.87 34.95
C LYS A 201 -5.77 -12.03 33.45
N ALA A 202 -5.14 -13.02 32.82
CA ALA A 202 -5.31 -13.28 31.39
C ALA A 202 -6.70 -13.81 31.04
N THR A 203 -7.31 -14.65 31.90
CA THR A 203 -8.68 -15.13 31.69
C THR A 203 -9.68 -13.99 31.78
N GLN A 204 -9.55 -13.10 32.77
CA GLN A 204 -10.38 -11.90 32.88
C GLN A 204 -10.27 -11.00 31.64
N LEU A 205 -9.05 -10.71 31.18
CA LEU A 205 -8.83 -9.93 29.95
C LEU A 205 -9.41 -10.61 28.70
N SER A 206 -9.37 -11.94 28.64
CA SER A 206 -9.96 -12.71 27.53
C SER A 206 -11.48 -12.60 27.50
N ILE A 207 -12.12 -12.71 28.67
CA ILE A 207 -13.57 -12.53 28.80
C ILE A 207 -13.99 -11.13 28.40
N GLN A 208 -13.26 -10.10 28.87
CA GLN A 208 -13.53 -8.71 28.51
C GLN A 208 -13.37 -8.50 26.99
N TYR A 209 -12.26 -8.96 26.41
CA TYR A 209 -12.02 -8.86 24.97
C TYR A 209 -13.14 -9.52 24.14
N GLN A 210 -13.63 -10.69 24.56
CA GLN A 210 -14.71 -11.35 23.82
C GLN A 210 -16.01 -10.53 23.85
N LYS A 211 -16.35 -9.91 24.99
CA LYS A 211 -17.51 -9.01 25.11
C LYS A 211 -17.36 -7.78 24.22
N ASP A 212 -16.19 -7.15 24.25
CA ASP A 212 -15.91 -5.95 23.45
C ASP A 212 -15.92 -6.27 21.95
N LEU A 213 -15.40 -7.45 21.56
CA LEU A 213 -15.40 -7.91 20.18
C LEU A 213 -16.82 -8.16 19.67
N GLU A 214 -17.69 -8.78 20.46
CA GLU A 214 -19.09 -9.02 20.07
C GLU A 214 -19.86 -7.71 19.89
N LYS A 215 -19.68 -6.74 20.80
CA LYS A 215 -20.26 -5.40 20.65
C LYS A 215 -19.81 -4.72 19.37
N TRP A 216 -18.51 -4.71 19.12
CA TRP A 216 -17.94 -4.14 17.91
C TRP A 216 -18.45 -4.86 16.64
N GLU A 217 -18.57 -6.19 16.65
CA GLU A 217 -19.09 -6.94 15.51
C GLU A 217 -20.54 -6.57 15.18
N VAL A 218 -21.38 -6.36 16.20
CA VAL A 218 -22.77 -5.89 16.02
C VAL A 218 -22.79 -4.47 15.46
N GLU A 219 -21.98 -3.55 15.99
CA GLU A 219 -21.84 -2.19 15.47
C GLU A 219 -21.42 -2.18 14.00
N MET A 220 -20.50 -3.06 13.59
CA MET A 220 -20.06 -3.18 12.19
C MET A 220 -21.16 -3.69 11.25
N ILE A 221 -22.05 -4.57 11.73
CA ILE A 221 -23.21 -4.99 10.93
C ILE A 221 -24.14 -3.81 10.70
N HIS A 222 -24.47 -3.07 11.76
CA HIS A 222 -25.33 -1.88 11.69
C HIS A 222 -24.73 -0.76 10.83
N SER A 223 -23.41 -0.59 10.85
CA SER A 223 -22.71 0.42 10.03
C SER A 223 -22.50 0.00 8.56
N GLY A 224 -23.03 -1.15 8.12
CA GLY A 224 -22.88 -1.62 6.73
C GLY A 224 -21.51 -2.23 6.40
N HIS A 225 -20.77 -2.71 7.40
CA HIS A 225 -19.48 -3.40 7.23
C HIS A 225 -19.54 -4.87 7.69
N PRO A 226 -20.43 -5.71 7.13
CA PRO A 226 -20.49 -7.12 7.49
C PRO A 226 -19.23 -7.90 7.08
N ASP A 227 -18.45 -7.38 6.13
CA ASP A 227 -17.27 -8.05 5.57
C ASP A 227 -16.11 -8.19 6.57
N VAL A 228 -16.09 -7.38 7.63
CA VAL A 228 -15.07 -7.43 8.70
C VAL A 228 -15.45 -8.29 9.90
N VAL A 229 -16.66 -8.85 9.90
CA VAL A 229 -17.24 -9.62 11.02
C VAL A 229 -16.99 -11.12 10.83
N ARG A 230 -16.85 -11.87 11.94
CA ARG A 230 -16.68 -13.32 11.86
C ARG A 230 -17.91 -13.98 11.22
N PRO A 231 -17.75 -14.95 10.29
CA PRO A 231 -18.86 -15.63 9.64
C PRO A 231 -19.87 -16.26 10.61
N LYS A 232 -19.42 -16.75 11.76
CA LYS A 232 -20.28 -17.31 12.82
C LYS A 232 -21.27 -16.28 13.37
N ILE A 233 -20.83 -15.05 13.58
CA ILE A 233 -21.66 -13.97 14.15
C ILE A 233 -22.62 -13.43 13.10
N LEU A 234 -22.17 -13.29 11.85
CA LEU A 234 -23.05 -12.94 10.73
C LEU A 234 -24.22 -13.92 10.57
N ARG A 235 -23.95 -15.23 10.64
CA ARG A 235 -25.01 -16.26 10.61
C ARG A 235 -25.97 -16.15 11.80
N LYS A 236 -25.43 -15.90 13.00
CA LYS A 236 -26.24 -15.72 14.22
C LYS A 236 -27.16 -14.51 14.10
N TYR A 237 -26.65 -13.40 13.57
CA TYR A 237 -27.39 -12.16 13.42
C TYR A 237 -28.53 -12.28 12.40
N LYS A 238 -28.27 -12.85 11.21
CA LYS A 238 -29.30 -13.11 10.20
C LYS A 238 -30.45 -13.98 10.74
N ASN A 239 -30.11 -15.07 11.45
CA ASN A 239 -31.11 -15.93 12.08
C ASN A 239 -31.96 -15.23 13.15
N ILE A 240 -31.49 -14.11 13.72
CA ILE A 240 -32.25 -13.30 14.68
C ILE A 240 -33.16 -12.32 13.94
N GLU A 241 -32.66 -11.67 12.88
CA GLU A 241 -33.48 -10.81 12.01
C GLU A 241 -34.66 -11.58 11.39
N ASP A 242 -34.39 -12.76 10.81
CA ASP A 242 -35.40 -13.63 10.20
C ASP A 242 -36.48 -14.11 11.20
N LYS A 243 -36.18 -14.08 12.51
CA LYS A 243 -37.13 -14.42 13.59
C LYS A 243 -37.92 -13.21 14.08
N ASN A 244 -37.39 -12.01 13.94
CA ASN A 244 -38.06 -10.78 14.36
C ASN A 244 -38.99 -10.23 13.27
N GLU A 245 -38.82 -10.65 12.01
CA GLU A 245 -39.69 -10.30 10.88
C GLU A 245 -40.88 -11.28 10.68
N LYS A 246 -40.97 -12.35 11.48
CA LYS A 246 -42.08 -13.31 11.50
C LYS A 246 -42.96 -13.10 12.72
#